data_AF-A0A6J1T2Y1-F1
#
_entry.id   AF-A0A6J1T2Y1-F1
#
_cell.length_a   1.000
_cell.length_b   1.000
_cell.length_c   1.000
_cell.angle_alpha   90.00
_cell.angle_beta   90.00
_cell.angle_gamma   90.00
#
_symmetry.space_group_name_H-M   'P 1'
#
loop_
_entity.id
_entity.type
_entity.pdbx_description
1 polymer ?
#
loop_
_entity_poly.entity_id
_entity_poly.type
_entity_poly.pdbx_seq_one_letter_code
_entity_poly.pdbx_strand_id
1 'polypeptide(L)'
;MVLCTMSPARLTALLLLVPMAMATCPCPPAPQSSKVCGSNFVTYDSQCALDCAAVQQPGLVTAHPGSCSDLYSALKQPTIGNPSNKLRSSVRSSLDDLNKIKSCQETKCAASAENYCGCSSNDVQCIAKCGFSCPCDCYGVSAGKSDASQVVKCMADNNCVGNAFSCGVRCGADQECNAKCALETFDCQCKCNGSLALRPTLGVAIALLSAWLIQTIG
;
A
#
# COMPACT_ATOMS: atom_id res chain seq x y z
N MET A 1 -32.29 -81.27 12.81
CA MET A 1 -32.72 -79.87 13.04
C MET A 1 -31.72 -78.98 12.33
N VAL A 2 -32.14 -78.38 11.22
CA VAL A 2 -31.35 -77.47 10.40
C VAL A 2 -31.40 -76.11 11.09
N LEU A 3 -30.28 -75.63 11.64
CA LEU A 3 -30.15 -74.26 12.12
C LEU A 3 -29.10 -73.54 11.27
N CYS A 4 -29.54 -72.40 10.73
CA CYS A 4 -28.98 -71.65 9.63
C CYS A 4 -27.58 -71.06 9.93
N THR A 5 -26.75 -71.05 8.89
CA THR A 5 -25.49 -70.32 8.83
C THR A 5 -25.75 -68.81 8.88
N MET A 6 -25.03 -68.11 9.76
CA MET A 6 -25.05 -66.65 9.86
C MET A 6 -24.19 -66.06 8.75
N SER A 7 -24.80 -65.27 7.86
CA SER A 7 -24.11 -64.44 6.86
C SER A 7 -23.75 -63.08 7.49
N PRO A 8 -22.47 -62.67 7.52
CA PRO A 8 -22.10 -61.35 8.04
C PRO A 8 -22.20 -60.34 6.89
N ALA A 9 -23.42 -59.98 6.52
CA ALA A 9 -23.64 -58.92 5.56
C ALA A 9 -24.80 -58.06 6.04
N ARG A 10 -24.44 -56.91 6.62
CA ARG A 10 -25.16 -55.61 6.68
C ARG A 10 -24.90 -54.92 8.02
N LEU A 11 -23.63 -54.55 8.27
CA LEU A 11 -23.37 -53.34 9.05
C LEU A 11 -23.75 -52.17 8.15
N THR A 12 -24.91 -51.58 8.44
CA THR A 12 -25.37 -50.32 7.87
C THR A 12 -24.46 -49.19 8.35
N ALA A 13 -23.32 -49.01 7.69
CA ALA A 13 -22.58 -47.75 7.70
C ALA A 13 -23.25 -46.82 6.68
N LEU A 14 -24.31 -46.14 7.10
CA LEU A 14 -24.88 -45.02 6.36
C LEU A 14 -23.90 -43.84 6.50
N LEU A 15 -22.79 -43.90 5.76
CA LEU A 15 -21.91 -42.75 5.55
C LEU A 15 -22.76 -41.71 4.83
N LEU A 16 -23.07 -40.61 5.52
CA LEU A 16 -23.65 -39.42 4.94
C LEU A 16 -22.69 -38.89 3.87
N LEU A 17 -22.83 -39.38 2.64
CA LEU A 17 -22.42 -38.67 1.44
C LEU A 17 -23.36 -37.46 1.32
N VAL A 18 -23.11 -36.45 2.15
CA VAL A 18 -23.47 -35.09 1.74
C VAL A 18 -22.51 -34.80 0.59
N PRO A 19 -22.96 -34.75 -0.68
CA PRO A 19 -22.15 -34.05 -1.65
C PRO A 19 -22.00 -32.65 -1.05
N MET A 20 -20.79 -32.29 -0.64
CA MET A 20 -20.46 -30.87 -0.50
C MET A 20 -20.80 -30.32 -1.87
N ALA A 21 -21.95 -29.67 -1.96
CA ALA A 21 -22.33 -28.92 -3.12
C ALA A 21 -21.20 -27.91 -3.24
N MET A 22 -20.21 -28.22 -4.09
CA MET A 22 -19.27 -27.23 -4.56
C MET A 22 -20.18 -26.12 -5.02
N ALA A 23 -20.13 -24.98 -4.34
CA ALA A 23 -20.93 -23.82 -4.68
C ALA A 23 -20.65 -23.57 -6.14
N THR A 24 -21.55 -24.05 -6.99
CA THR A 24 -21.48 -23.78 -8.41
C THR A 24 -21.79 -22.31 -8.44
N CYS A 25 -20.79 -21.49 -8.75
CA CYS A 25 -21.04 -20.13 -9.12
C CYS A 25 -21.32 -20.16 -10.62
N PRO A 26 -22.60 -20.19 -11.03
CA PRO A 26 -22.92 -20.15 -12.45
C PRO A 26 -22.59 -18.75 -12.95
N CYS A 27 -21.39 -18.57 -13.50
CA CYS A 27 -21.05 -17.38 -14.26
C CYS A 27 -21.31 -17.65 -15.74
N PRO A 28 -22.00 -16.73 -16.46
CA PRO A 28 -22.16 -16.85 -17.89
C PRO A 28 -20.78 -16.80 -18.58
N PRO A 29 -20.63 -17.41 -19.76
CA PRO A 29 -19.43 -17.26 -20.57
C PRO A 29 -19.15 -15.78 -20.82
N ALA A 30 -17.92 -15.33 -20.55
CA ALA A 30 -17.53 -13.94 -20.70
C ALA A 30 -16.51 -13.78 -21.85
N PRO A 31 -16.61 -12.71 -22.65
CA PRO A 31 -15.61 -12.43 -23.68
C PRO A 31 -14.29 -12.00 -23.05
N GLN A 32 -13.18 -12.12 -23.80
CA GLN A 32 -11.84 -11.76 -23.31
C GLN A 32 -11.75 -10.31 -22.79
N SER A 33 -12.54 -9.39 -23.33
CA SER A 33 -12.62 -7.99 -22.89
C SER A 33 -13.23 -7.80 -21.49
N SER A 34 -13.87 -8.82 -20.93
CA SER A 34 -14.49 -8.79 -19.60
C SER A 34 -13.55 -9.26 -18.49
N LYS A 35 -12.31 -9.65 -18.83
CA LYS A 35 -11.32 -10.09 -17.86
C LYS A 35 -11.05 -9.02 -16.81
N VAL A 36 -10.76 -9.47 -15.59
CA VAL A 36 -10.36 -8.61 -14.47
C VAL A 36 -9.17 -9.21 -13.74
N CYS A 37 -8.32 -8.37 -13.17
CA CYS A 37 -7.24 -8.79 -12.30
C CYS A 37 -7.68 -8.67 -10.84
N GLY A 38 -7.53 -9.74 -10.06
CA GLY A 38 -7.81 -9.73 -8.62
C GLY A 38 -6.65 -9.18 -7.78
N SER A 39 -6.93 -8.79 -6.55
CA SER A 39 -5.93 -8.32 -5.57
C SER A 39 -4.88 -9.36 -5.19
N ASN A 40 -5.13 -10.63 -5.55
CA ASN A 40 -4.21 -11.76 -5.45
C ASN A 40 -3.36 -11.99 -6.71
N PHE A 41 -3.38 -11.05 -7.67
CA PHE A 41 -2.67 -11.13 -8.95
C PHE A 41 -3.11 -12.29 -9.86
N VAL A 42 -4.32 -12.81 -9.66
CA VAL A 42 -4.94 -13.82 -10.54
C VAL A 42 -5.90 -13.14 -11.51
N THR A 43 -5.85 -13.55 -12.79
CA THR A 43 -6.81 -13.08 -13.81
C THR A 43 -8.07 -13.92 -13.77
N TYR A 44 -9.22 -13.26 -13.69
CA TYR A 44 -10.54 -13.87 -13.73
C TYR A 44 -11.22 -13.51 -15.06
N ASP A 45 -11.94 -14.45 -15.65
CA ASP A 45 -12.60 -14.25 -16.96
C ASP A 45 -13.70 -13.18 -16.93
N SER A 46 -14.25 -12.89 -15.75
CA SER A 46 -15.21 -11.82 -15.52
C SER A 46 -15.20 -11.39 -14.06
N GLN A 47 -15.86 -10.25 -13.78
CA GLN A 47 -16.16 -9.83 -12.42
C GLN A 47 -16.95 -10.90 -11.64
N CYS A 48 -17.90 -11.59 -12.28
CA CYS A 48 -18.65 -12.70 -11.66
C CYS A 48 -17.73 -13.81 -11.16
N ALA A 49 -16.73 -14.19 -11.97
CA ALA A 49 -15.78 -15.23 -11.61
C ALA A 49 -14.90 -14.82 -10.42
N LEU A 50 -14.54 -13.54 -10.32
CA LEU A 50 -13.81 -12.99 -9.17
C LEU A 50 -14.69 -13.00 -7.92
N ASP A 51 -15.92 -12.50 -8.02
CA ASP A 51 -16.87 -12.43 -6.90
C ASP A 51 -17.18 -13.84 -6.35
N CYS A 52 -17.26 -14.83 -7.23
CA CYS A 52 -17.36 -16.23 -6.83
C CYS A 52 -16.15 -16.69 -6.01
N ALA A 53 -14.94 -16.40 -6.50
CA ALA A 53 -13.72 -16.77 -5.79
C ALA A 53 -13.62 -16.06 -4.43
N ALA A 54 -14.16 -14.84 -4.33
CA ALA A 54 -14.19 -14.06 -3.10
C ALA A 54 -15.07 -14.70 -2.00
N VAL A 55 -16.02 -15.58 -2.36
CA VAL A 55 -16.78 -16.37 -1.39
C VAL A 55 -15.86 -17.30 -0.57
N GLN A 56 -14.81 -17.83 -1.21
CA GLN A 56 -13.84 -18.73 -0.58
C GLN A 56 -12.57 -17.99 -0.09
N GLN A 57 -12.35 -16.77 -0.56
CA GLN A 57 -11.18 -15.95 -0.24
C GLN A 57 -11.63 -14.59 0.32
N PRO A 58 -11.85 -14.48 1.65
CA PRO A 58 -12.21 -13.22 2.28
C PRO A 58 -11.19 -12.11 1.94
N GLY A 59 -11.68 -10.98 1.44
CA GLY A 59 -10.85 -9.83 1.06
C GLY A 59 -10.31 -9.85 -0.37
N LEU A 60 -10.63 -10.87 -1.18
CA LEU A 60 -10.39 -10.82 -2.62
C LEU A 60 -11.28 -9.75 -3.27
N VAL A 61 -10.64 -8.79 -3.95
CA VAL A 61 -11.30 -7.69 -4.64
C VAL A 61 -10.66 -7.48 -6.01
N THR A 62 -11.32 -6.75 -6.90
CA THR A 62 -10.75 -6.37 -8.20
C THR A 62 -9.63 -5.35 -8.01
N ALA A 63 -8.45 -5.65 -8.53
CA ALA A 63 -7.32 -4.73 -8.61
C ALA A 63 -7.46 -3.75 -9.78
N HIS A 64 -7.76 -4.27 -10.99
CA HIS A 64 -8.00 -3.45 -12.19
C HIS A 64 -8.77 -4.23 -13.28
N PRO A 65 -9.43 -3.53 -14.24
CA PRO A 65 -10.03 -4.17 -15.41
C PRO A 65 -8.96 -4.67 -16.40
N GLY A 66 -9.26 -5.75 -17.12
CA GLY A 66 -8.31 -6.46 -18.00
C GLY A 66 -7.58 -7.61 -17.31
N SER A 67 -6.82 -8.39 -18.08
CA SER A 67 -5.96 -9.44 -17.53
C SER A 67 -4.85 -8.83 -16.68
N CYS A 68 -4.37 -9.52 -15.65
CA CYS A 68 -3.18 -9.10 -14.90
C CYS A 68 -1.94 -8.97 -15.82
N SER A 69 -1.93 -9.69 -16.95
CA SER A 69 -0.90 -9.56 -17.99
C SER A 69 -1.12 -8.39 -18.96
N ASP A 70 -2.31 -7.78 -19.03
CA ASP A 70 -2.55 -6.63 -19.91
C ASP A 70 -1.87 -5.37 -19.40
N LEU A 71 -1.49 -5.32 -18.11
CA LEU A 71 -0.49 -4.39 -17.59
C LEU A 71 0.82 -4.45 -18.39
N TYR A 72 1.26 -5.64 -18.83
CA TYR A 72 2.46 -5.80 -19.64
C TYR A 72 2.25 -5.33 -21.09
N SER A 73 1.05 -5.54 -21.65
CA SER A 73 0.72 -5.17 -23.04
C SER A 73 0.44 -3.67 -23.21
N ALA A 74 -0.16 -3.01 -22.22
CA ALA A 74 -0.33 -1.55 -22.19
C ALA A 74 1.01 -0.80 -21.99
N LEU A 75 2.03 -1.48 -21.44
CA LEU A 75 3.40 -0.99 -21.30
C LEU A 75 4.29 -1.31 -22.51
N LYS A 76 3.78 -1.99 -23.55
CA LYS A 76 4.55 -2.40 -24.75
C LYS A 76 4.07 -1.75 -26.04
N GLN A 77 3.65 -0.48 -25.99
CA GLN A 77 3.69 0.39 -27.17
C GLN A 77 4.92 1.29 -27.11
N PRO A 78 5.99 0.99 -27.88
CA PRO A 78 6.98 1.98 -28.20
C PRO A 78 6.35 2.95 -29.21
N THR A 79 5.95 4.15 -28.77
CA THR A 79 5.68 5.23 -29.72
C THR A 79 7.02 5.65 -30.33
N ILE A 80 7.37 5.03 -31.46
CA ILE A 80 8.31 5.60 -32.43
C ILE A 80 7.62 6.84 -33.01
N GLY A 81 7.94 7.99 -32.43
CA GLY A 81 7.54 9.31 -32.90
C GLY A 81 8.70 10.28 -32.75
N ASN A 82 9.58 10.26 -33.75
CA ASN A 82 10.55 11.26 -34.23
C ASN A 82 11.53 11.98 -33.24
N PRO A 83 12.82 12.12 -33.60
CA PRO A 83 13.88 12.63 -32.74
C PRO A 83 13.99 14.17 -32.76
N SER A 84 14.63 14.69 -31.70
CA SER A 84 15.17 16.06 -31.60
C SER A 84 14.16 17.22 -31.51
N ASN A 85 13.49 17.36 -30.36
CA ASN A 85 13.53 18.60 -29.56
C ASN A 85 12.63 18.48 -28.32
N LYS A 86 13.16 17.90 -27.25
CA LYS A 86 12.77 18.33 -25.91
C LYS A 86 14.02 18.46 -25.06
N LEU A 87 14.59 19.64 -25.19
CA LEU A 87 15.36 20.35 -24.19
C LEU A 87 15.83 19.48 -23.02
N ARG A 88 17.07 19.01 -23.15
CA ARG A 88 17.92 18.49 -22.09
C ARG A 88 18.01 19.54 -20.97
N SER A 89 17.02 19.56 -20.10
CA SER A 89 17.04 20.28 -18.83
C SER A 89 17.04 19.21 -17.75
N SER A 90 18.22 19.00 -17.14
CA SER A 90 18.38 18.56 -15.75
C SER A 90 17.23 17.70 -15.17
N VAL A 91 16.96 16.52 -15.73
CA VAL A 91 15.96 15.60 -15.15
C VAL A 91 16.65 14.87 -14.01
N ARG A 92 16.35 15.29 -12.78
CA ARG A 92 16.77 14.61 -11.57
C ARG A 92 16.07 13.24 -11.52
N SER A 93 16.84 12.14 -11.56
CA SER A 93 16.31 10.77 -11.47
C SER A 93 15.81 10.51 -10.06
N SER A 94 14.60 9.94 -9.93
CA SER A 94 14.05 9.58 -8.62
C SER A 94 14.81 8.40 -8.01
N LEU A 95 15.39 7.54 -8.87
CA LEU A 95 16.24 6.44 -8.47
C LEU A 95 17.55 6.94 -7.86
N ASP A 96 18.19 7.95 -8.47
CA ASP A 96 19.42 8.55 -7.93
C ASP A 96 19.18 9.21 -6.57
N ASP A 97 18.07 9.95 -6.42
CA ASP A 97 17.69 10.56 -5.15
C ASP A 97 17.45 9.49 -4.08
N LEU A 98 16.74 8.41 -4.41
CA LEU A 98 16.49 7.31 -3.49
C LEU A 98 17.79 6.61 -3.07
N ASN A 99 18.70 6.37 -4.01
CA ASN A 99 20.01 5.74 -3.73
C ASN A 99 20.86 6.64 -2.82
N LYS A 100 20.83 7.95 -3.03
CA LYS A 100 21.52 8.91 -2.17
C LYS A 100 21.00 8.89 -0.74
N ILE A 101 19.68 8.80 -0.56
CA ILE A 101 19.04 8.68 0.76
C ILE A 101 19.43 7.36 1.43
N LYS A 102 19.38 6.23 0.72
CA LYS A 102 19.79 4.92 1.24
C LYS A 102 21.25 4.91 1.70
N SER A 103 22.15 5.43 0.87
CA SER A 103 23.57 5.53 1.22
C SER A 103 23.80 6.41 2.47
N CYS A 104 23.04 7.51 2.61
CA CYS A 104 23.05 8.31 3.83
C CYS A 104 22.55 7.51 5.05
N GLN A 105 21.47 6.74 4.91
CA GLN A 105 20.92 5.95 6.00
C GLN A 105 21.88 4.83 6.45
N GLU A 106 22.53 4.15 5.50
CA GLU A 106 23.53 3.12 5.82
C GLU A 106 24.74 3.71 6.56
N THR A 107 25.18 4.91 6.18
CA THR A 107 26.35 5.55 6.78
C THR A 107 26.05 6.25 8.11
N LYS A 108 24.86 6.83 8.25
CA LYS A 108 24.48 7.66 9.43
C LYS A 108 23.50 6.99 10.39
N CYS A 109 22.57 6.18 9.89
CA CYS A 109 21.47 5.63 10.68
C CYS A 109 21.70 4.18 11.14
N ALA A 110 22.57 3.42 10.47
CA ALA A 110 22.84 2.02 10.80
C ALA A 110 23.81 1.84 11.98
N ALA A 111 24.59 2.88 12.32
CA ALA A 111 25.43 2.90 13.51
C ALA A 111 24.60 3.42 14.69
N SER A 112 24.34 2.55 15.67
CA SER A 112 23.73 2.77 16.99
C SER A 112 23.23 4.18 17.31
N ALA A 113 22.01 4.27 17.85
CA ALA A 113 21.39 5.51 18.32
C ALA A 113 22.30 6.40 19.21
N GLU A 114 23.39 5.85 19.75
CA GLU A 114 24.46 6.55 20.47
C GLU A 114 25.29 7.54 19.62
N ASN A 115 25.68 7.21 18.38
CA ASN A 115 26.59 8.08 17.59
C ASN A 115 25.86 9.15 16.77
N TYR A 116 24.69 8.83 16.23
CA TYR A 116 23.91 9.78 15.43
C TYR A 116 22.90 10.55 16.28
N CYS A 117 22.19 9.88 17.19
CA CYS A 117 21.15 10.51 18.00
C CYS A 117 21.58 10.79 19.45
N GLY A 118 22.75 10.32 19.90
CA GLY A 118 23.17 10.47 21.30
C GLY A 118 22.27 9.75 22.30
N CYS A 119 21.43 8.81 21.88
CA CYS A 119 20.49 8.13 22.76
C CYS A 119 21.22 7.10 23.62
N SER A 120 20.91 7.08 24.91
CA SER A 120 21.27 5.95 25.77
C SER A 120 20.53 4.68 25.34
N SER A 121 21.16 3.52 25.51
CA SER A 121 20.60 2.22 25.10
C SER A 121 19.28 1.85 25.79
N ASN A 122 18.98 2.45 26.94
CA ASN A 122 17.74 2.28 27.69
C ASN A 122 16.68 3.37 27.41
N ASP A 123 17.00 4.42 26.65
CA ASP A 123 16.07 5.49 26.30
C ASP A 123 15.28 5.10 25.04
N VAL A 124 14.26 4.26 25.25
CA VAL A 124 13.41 3.73 24.18
C VAL A 124 12.67 4.85 23.43
N GLN A 125 12.33 5.95 24.09
CA GLN A 125 11.66 7.08 23.44
C GLN A 125 12.62 7.84 22.53
N CYS A 126 13.85 8.07 22.99
CA CYS A 126 14.90 8.65 22.15
C CYS A 126 15.20 7.77 20.94
N ILE A 127 15.39 6.45 21.13
CA ILE A 127 15.67 5.50 20.05
C ILE A 127 14.50 5.47 19.05
N ALA A 128 13.25 5.43 19.53
CA ALA A 128 12.08 5.43 18.66
C ALA A 128 11.97 6.73 17.84
N LYS A 129 12.18 7.89 18.46
CA LYS A 129 12.19 9.18 17.76
C LYS A 129 13.34 9.27 16.76
N CYS A 130 14.52 8.78 17.13
CA CYS A 130 15.70 8.70 16.28
C CYS A 130 15.41 7.95 14.98
N GLY A 131 14.65 6.84 15.07
CA GLY A 131 14.23 6.05 13.91
C GLY A 131 13.40 6.83 12.88
N PHE A 132 12.69 7.89 13.30
CA PHE A 132 11.98 8.79 12.37
C PHE A 132 12.83 9.98 11.95
N SER A 133 13.71 10.48 12.82
CA SER A 133 14.53 11.66 12.54
C SER A 133 15.68 11.40 11.58
N CYS A 134 16.40 10.28 11.72
CA CYS A 134 17.55 9.97 10.87
C CYS A 134 17.20 9.88 9.38
N PRO A 135 16.16 9.12 8.99
CA PRO A 135 15.73 9.07 7.60
C PRO A 135 15.37 10.47 7.04
N CYS A 136 14.80 11.34 7.86
CA CYS A 136 14.38 12.68 7.45
C CYS A 136 15.53 13.65 7.26
N ASP A 137 16.53 13.60 8.14
CA ASP A 137 17.77 14.36 7.93
C ASP A 137 18.49 13.90 6.65
N CYS A 138 18.48 12.60 6.36
CA CYS A 138 18.99 12.06 5.09
C CYS A 138 18.13 12.46 3.87
N TYR A 139 16.82 12.61 4.06
CA TYR A 139 15.90 13.14 3.05
C TYR A 139 16.06 14.65 2.82
N GLY A 140 16.72 15.36 3.75
CA GLY A 140 16.92 16.81 3.70
C GLY A 140 15.76 17.61 4.30
N VAL A 141 14.89 16.97 5.08
CA VAL A 141 13.82 17.62 5.83
C VAL A 141 14.16 17.53 7.31
N SER A 142 14.38 18.69 7.94
CA SER A 142 14.71 18.75 9.36
C SER A 142 13.60 18.11 10.19
N ALA A 143 13.93 17.03 10.87
CA ALA A 143 13.03 16.32 11.77
C ALA A 143 12.53 17.25 12.88
N GLY A 144 11.21 17.24 13.10
CA GLY A 144 10.58 18.03 14.15
C GLY A 144 10.76 17.43 15.53
N LYS A 145 10.25 18.13 16.55
CA LYS A 145 10.36 17.69 17.95
C LYS A 145 9.30 16.67 18.36
N SER A 146 8.49 16.17 17.42
CA SER A 146 7.38 15.25 17.70
C SER A 146 7.86 13.97 18.40
N ASP A 147 7.04 13.43 19.29
CA ASP A 147 7.25 12.09 19.87
C ASP A 147 6.90 11.01 18.85
N ALA A 148 7.58 9.86 18.92
CA ALA A 148 7.38 8.74 18.00
C ALA A 148 5.90 8.34 17.84
N SER A 149 5.14 8.30 18.94
CA SER A 149 3.70 7.98 18.93
C SER A 149 2.86 9.00 18.15
N GLN A 150 3.24 10.28 18.17
CA GLN A 150 2.56 11.33 17.41
C GLN A 150 2.85 11.20 15.91
N VAL A 151 4.09 10.84 15.56
CA VAL A 151 4.48 10.58 14.16
C VAL A 151 3.70 9.40 13.60
N VAL A 152 3.65 8.28 14.32
CA VAL A 152 2.90 7.09 13.91
C VAL A 152 1.41 7.40 13.73
N LYS A 153 0.81 8.12 14.67
CA LYS A 153 -0.59 8.55 14.54
C LYS A 153 -0.80 9.43 13.30
N CYS A 154 0.07 10.41 13.07
CA CYS A 154 -0.01 11.26 11.89
C CYS A 154 0.12 10.47 10.58
N MET A 155 1.04 9.49 10.53
CA MET A 155 1.21 8.65 9.34
C MET A 155 -0.03 7.80 9.05
N ALA A 156 -0.72 7.34 10.09
CA ALA A 156 -1.99 6.63 9.96
C ALA A 156 -3.11 7.57 9.49
N ASP A 157 -3.27 8.74 10.11
CA ASP A 157 -4.28 9.74 9.77
C ASP A 157 -4.15 10.24 8.32
N ASN A 158 -2.91 10.29 7.79
CA ASN A 158 -2.62 10.71 6.40
C ASN A 158 -2.48 9.53 5.43
N ASN A 159 -2.74 8.30 5.88
CA ASN A 159 -2.65 7.08 5.08
C ASN A 159 -1.31 6.94 4.31
N CYS A 160 -0.18 7.33 4.92
CA CYS A 160 1.12 7.34 4.24
C CYS A 160 1.47 5.94 3.68
N VAL A 161 1.28 4.89 4.48
CA VAL A 161 1.60 3.51 4.10
C VAL A 161 0.61 2.97 3.06
N GLY A 162 -0.69 3.26 3.19
CA GLY A 162 -1.69 2.83 2.22
C GLY A 162 -1.52 3.49 0.84
N ASN A 163 -1.13 4.77 0.83
CA ASN A 163 -0.79 5.48 -0.41
C ASN A 163 0.48 4.90 -1.05
N ALA A 164 1.51 4.58 -0.25
CA ALA A 164 2.73 3.92 -0.73
C ALA A 164 2.43 2.56 -1.38
N PHE A 165 1.61 1.73 -0.72
CA PHE A 165 1.18 0.44 -1.25
C PHE A 165 0.40 0.60 -2.57
N SER A 166 -0.58 1.51 -2.59
CA SER A 166 -1.37 1.79 -3.80
C SER A 166 -0.51 2.31 -4.95
N CYS A 167 0.52 3.11 -4.64
CA CYS A 167 1.49 3.61 -5.60
C CYS A 167 2.33 2.45 -6.18
N GLY A 168 2.86 1.57 -5.32
CA GLY A 168 3.62 0.39 -5.76
C GLY A 168 2.80 -0.55 -6.66
N VAL A 169 1.54 -0.81 -6.31
CA VAL A 169 0.63 -1.61 -7.16
C VAL A 169 0.44 -0.97 -8.54
N ARG A 170 0.30 0.36 -8.62
CA ARG A 170 0.18 1.08 -9.90
C ARG A 170 1.48 1.07 -10.70
N CYS A 171 2.64 1.11 -10.03
CA CYS A 171 3.95 1.11 -10.68
C CYS A 171 4.39 -0.27 -11.18
N GLY A 172 3.92 -1.35 -10.57
CA GLY A 172 4.37 -2.71 -10.91
C GLY A 172 5.90 -2.83 -10.81
N ALA A 173 6.56 -3.24 -11.89
CA ALA A 173 8.00 -3.44 -11.95
C ALA A 173 8.83 -2.18 -12.33
N ASP A 174 8.19 -1.02 -12.55
CA ASP A 174 8.89 0.20 -12.96
C ASP A 174 9.71 0.79 -11.80
N GLN A 175 11.04 0.86 -11.95
CA GLN A 175 11.95 1.25 -10.89
C GLN A 175 11.92 2.75 -10.58
N GLU A 176 11.78 3.62 -11.59
CA GLU A 176 11.70 5.08 -11.39
C GLU A 176 10.38 5.47 -10.71
N CYS A 177 9.29 4.83 -11.10
CA CYS A 177 7.97 4.99 -10.49
C CYS A 177 7.98 4.52 -9.03
N ASN A 178 8.51 3.33 -8.75
CA ASN A 178 8.63 2.84 -7.38
C ASN A 178 9.58 3.71 -6.54
N ALA A 179 10.66 4.23 -7.14
CA ALA A 179 11.55 5.16 -6.46
C ALA A 179 10.82 6.45 -6.08
N LYS A 180 10.01 6.99 -6.99
CA LYS A 180 9.13 8.13 -6.68
C LYS A 180 8.14 7.82 -5.57
N CYS A 181 7.48 6.66 -5.58
CA CYS A 181 6.59 6.24 -4.49
C CYS A 181 7.30 6.20 -3.13
N ALA A 182 8.53 5.68 -3.09
CA ALA A 182 9.33 5.64 -1.88
C ALA A 182 9.68 7.06 -1.40
N LEU A 183 10.07 7.96 -2.31
CA LEU A 183 10.32 9.37 -1.99
C LEU A 183 9.07 10.08 -1.44
N GLU A 184 7.90 9.85 -2.01
CA GLU A 184 6.62 10.39 -1.51
C GLU A 184 6.27 9.84 -0.12
N THR A 185 6.63 8.59 0.16
CA THR A 185 6.44 7.97 1.47
C THR A 185 7.36 8.60 2.52
N PHE A 186 8.64 8.81 2.17
CA PHE A 186 9.60 9.52 3.03
C PHE A 186 9.14 10.96 3.30
N ASP A 187 8.66 11.68 2.29
CA ASP A 187 8.12 13.02 2.45
C ASP A 187 6.93 13.04 3.44
N CYS A 188 5.99 12.11 3.32
CA CYS A 188 4.85 11.97 4.23
C CYS A 188 5.29 11.73 5.68
N GLN A 189 6.21 10.78 5.89
CA GLN A 189 6.80 10.51 7.20
C GLN A 189 7.48 11.74 7.78
N CYS A 190 8.27 12.46 6.99
CA CYS A 190 9.07 13.58 7.47
C CYS A 190 8.22 14.81 7.77
N LYS A 191 7.14 15.05 7.02
CA LYS A 191 6.12 16.04 7.37
C LYS A 191 5.47 15.73 8.72
N CYS A 192 5.10 14.46 8.94
CA CYS A 192 4.57 14.00 10.23
C CYS A 192 5.57 14.14 11.38
N ASN A 193 6.85 13.84 11.13
CA ASN A 193 7.92 14.00 12.12
C ASN A 193 8.15 15.48 12.47
N GLY A 194 8.08 16.36 11.47
CA GLY A 194 8.22 17.82 11.55
C GLY A 194 7.22 18.59 12.42
N SER A 195 6.18 17.94 12.95
CA SER A 195 4.97 18.62 13.50
C SER A 195 4.23 19.49 12.46
N LEU A 196 4.55 19.37 11.17
CA LEU A 196 3.61 19.73 10.11
C LEU A 196 2.66 18.53 9.95
N ALA A 197 1.80 18.33 10.95
CA ALA A 197 0.49 17.80 10.60
C ALA A 197 0.01 18.65 9.42
N LEU A 198 -0.39 18.03 8.31
CA LEU A 198 -1.09 18.72 7.22
C LEU A 198 -2.37 19.32 7.80
N ARG A 199 -2.23 20.41 8.54
CA ARG A 199 -3.33 21.19 9.04
C ARG A 199 -3.93 21.80 7.79
N PRO A 200 -5.25 21.62 7.55
CA PRO A 200 -5.95 22.51 6.65
C PRO A 200 -5.97 23.89 7.34
N THR A 201 -4.88 24.66 7.24
CA THR A 201 -4.75 25.98 7.87
C THR A 201 -5.65 27.04 7.25
N LEU A 202 -6.46 26.71 6.24
CA LEU A 202 -7.48 27.62 5.73
C LEU A 202 -8.83 27.56 6.49
N GLY A 203 -9.13 26.52 7.26
CA GLY A 203 -10.46 26.35 7.87
C GLY A 203 -10.70 27.12 9.16
N VAL A 204 -9.66 27.25 10.01
CA VAL A 204 -9.84 27.76 11.39
C VAL A 204 -9.70 29.28 11.48
N ALA A 205 -8.91 29.90 10.59
CA ALA A 205 -8.76 31.36 10.57
C ALA A 205 -10.05 32.08 10.13
N ILE A 206 -10.87 31.44 9.29
CA ILE A 206 -12.13 32.02 8.79
C ILE A 206 -13.22 32.00 9.88
N ALA A 207 -13.24 30.99 10.76
CA ALA A 207 -14.24 30.86 11.82
C ALA A 207 -14.09 31.90 12.95
N LEU A 208 -12.86 32.39 13.20
CA LEU A 208 -12.62 33.43 14.21
C LEU A 208 -12.91 34.84 13.67
N LEU A 209 -12.76 35.07 12.36
CA LEU A 209 -13.10 36.34 11.72
C LEU A 209 -14.61 36.54 11.58
N SER A 210 -15.39 35.48 11.34
CA SER A 210 -16.86 35.57 11.30
C SER A 210 -17.47 35.84 12.68
N ALA A 211 -16.90 35.28 13.76
CA ALA A 211 -17.36 35.54 15.12
C ALA A 211 -17.14 37.01 15.57
N TRP A 212 -16.07 37.65 15.11
CA TRP A 212 -15.79 39.06 15.41
C TRP A 212 -16.70 40.03 14.65
N LEU A 213 -17.09 39.71 13.41
CA LEU A 213 -18.01 40.53 12.61
C LEU A 213 -19.45 40.53 13.14
N ILE A 214 -19.86 39.48 13.85
CA ILE A 214 -21.21 39.38 14.42
C ILE A 214 -21.33 40.20 15.72
N GLN A 215 -20.22 40.38 16.46
CA GLN A 215 -20.21 41.16 17.72
C GLN A 215 -20.03 42.67 17.51
N THR A 216 -19.63 43.13 16.33
CA THR A 216 -19.42 44.56 16.04
C THR A 216 -20.60 45.23 15.34
N ILE A 217 -21.62 44.46 14.95
CA ILE A 217 -22.81 44.94 14.22
C ILE A 217 -24.10 44.74 15.05
N GLY A 218 -24.01 44.15 16.24
CA GLY A 218 -25.12 43.96 17.20
C GLY A 218 -25.13 45.00 18.31
#